data_AF-A0A955H579-F1
#
_entry.id   AF-A0A955H579-F1
#
_cell.length_a   1.000
_cell.length_b   1.000
_cell.length_c   1.000
_cell.angle_alpha   90.00
_cell.angle_beta   90.00
_cell.angle_gamma   90.00
#
_symmetry.space_group_name_H-M   'P 1'
#
loop_
_entity.id
_entity.type
_entity.pdbx_description
1 polymer ?
#
loop_
_entity_poly.entity_id
_entity_poly.type
_entity_poly.pdbx_seq_one_letter_code
_entity_poly.pdbx_strand_id
1 'polypeptide(L)'
;MKIYSWNVNGIRAVQKKGLLEPFMSKHKPDVLCIQETKAQPEQVAEEMEALFPEYEQYWHSAEKKGYSSTVIFTKHSPIDVVNGLPEDIKAKYKLSDSYGDTTKEGRVITAEFEPFYISTVYTPNAKDDLSRIPMRQQWDPAYLEYMDRLQKEKPVIFCGDFNVAHNEIDLARPKP
;
A
#
# COMPACT_ATOMS: atom_id res chain seq x y z
N MET A 1 -7.32 -6.37 18.10
CA MET A 1 -6.67 -6.44 16.79
C MET A 1 -5.62 -5.35 16.68
N LYS A 2 -4.45 -5.66 16.14
CA LYS A 2 -3.31 -4.77 15.94
C LYS A 2 -3.01 -4.66 14.44
N ILE A 3 -3.26 -3.49 13.88
CA ILE A 3 -2.99 -3.19 12.47
C ILE A 3 -1.84 -2.20 12.41
N TYR A 4 -0.84 -2.49 11.60
CA TYR A 4 0.30 -1.61 11.39
C TYR A 4 0.41 -1.26 9.90
N SER A 5 0.77 -0.02 9.62
CA SER A 5 1.12 0.43 8.27
C SER A 5 2.55 0.94 8.27
N TRP A 6 3.36 0.49 7.32
CA TRP A 6 4.77 0.85 7.25
C TRP A 6 5.27 0.95 5.81
N ASN A 7 5.62 2.17 5.38
CA ASN A 7 6.46 2.34 4.19
C ASN A 7 7.91 1.98 4.54
N VAL A 8 8.41 0.89 3.96
CA VAL A 8 9.73 0.33 4.27
C VAL A 8 10.84 0.82 3.33
N ASN A 9 10.49 1.49 2.22
CA ASN A 9 11.45 1.90 1.20
C ASN A 9 12.41 0.76 0.77
N GLY A 10 11.86 -0.42 0.52
CA GLY A 10 12.57 -1.64 0.12
C GLY A 10 12.59 -2.71 1.20
N ILE A 11 11.76 -3.75 1.06
CA ILE A 11 11.59 -4.79 2.09
C ILE A 11 12.88 -5.59 2.33
N ARG A 12 13.62 -5.93 1.27
CA ARG A 12 14.94 -6.61 1.38
C ARG A 12 15.96 -5.76 2.13
N ALA A 13 15.91 -4.44 1.98
CA ALA A 13 16.86 -3.55 2.66
C ALA A 13 16.56 -3.48 4.16
N VAL A 14 15.28 -3.42 4.54
CA VAL A 14 14.84 -3.46 5.94
C VAL A 14 15.14 -4.82 6.58
N GLN A 15 14.93 -5.91 5.85
CA GLN A 15 15.27 -7.26 6.31
C GLN A 15 16.78 -7.44 6.50
N LYS A 16 17.61 -7.02 5.54
CA LYS A 16 19.08 -7.04 5.67
C LYS A 16 19.60 -6.21 6.86
N LYS A 17 18.90 -5.13 7.21
CA LYS A 17 19.22 -4.31 8.39
C LYS A 17 18.78 -4.96 9.71
N GLY A 18 18.09 -6.10 9.67
CA GLY A 18 17.58 -6.80 10.85
C GLY A 18 16.47 -6.04 11.56
N LEU A 19 15.65 -5.28 10.82
CA LEU A 19 14.59 -4.45 11.43
C LEU A 19 13.21 -5.10 11.38
N LEU A 20 12.94 -5.92 10.37
CA LEU A 20 11.61 -6.51 10.17
C LEU A 20 11.32 -7.62 11.18
N GLU A 21 12.23 -8.57 11.38
CA GLU A 21 12.04 -9.66 12.36
C GLU A 21 11.85 -9.16 13.80
N PRO A 22 12.67 -8.22 14.34
CA PRO A 22 12.42 -7.69 15.68
C PRO A 22 11.10 -6.93 15.79
N PHE A 23 10.69 -6.22 14.72
CA PHE A 23 9.40 -5.55 14.68
C PHE A 23 8.25 -6.56 14.77
N MET A 24 8.26 -7.59 13.93
CA MET A 24 7.25 -8.64 13.90
C MET A 24 7.17 -9.38 15.24
N SER A 25 8.32 -9.70 15.83
CA SER A 25 8.43 -10.39 17.13
C SER A 25 7.90 -9.55 18.30
N LYS A 26 8.24 -8.25 18.32
CA LYS A 26 7.84 -7.33 19.39
C LYS A 26 6.36 -6.96 19.30
N HIS A 27 5.90 -6.57 18.12
CA HIS A 27 4.57 -6.01 17.96
C HIS A 27 3.50 -7.07 17.68
N LYS A 28 3.88 -8.20 17.06
CA LYS A 28 2.99 -9.30 16.66
C LYS A 28 1.71 -8.75 16.01
N PRO A 29 1.83 -8.03 14.88
CA PRO A 29 0.66 -7.48 14.18
C PRO A 29 -0.36 -8.59 13.87
N ASP A 30 -1.64 -8.28 13.89
CA ASP A 30 -2.65 -9.17 13.31
C ASP A 30 -2.70 -8.95 11.78
N VAL A 31 -2.53 -7.69 11.35
CA VAL A 31 -2.32 -7.29 9.96
C VAL A 31 -1.18 -6.26 9.88
N LEU A 32 -0.26 -6.46 8.93
CA LEU A 32 0.80 -5.51 8.62
C LEU A 32 0.73 -5.14 7.12
N CYS A 33 0.44 -3.88 6.86
CA CYS A 33 0.42 -3.28 5.54
C CYS A 33 1.78 -2.65 5.26
N ILE A 34 2.48 -3.12 4.24
CA ILE A 34 3.79 -2.59 3.85
C ILE A 34 3.69 -1.91 2.48
N GLN A 35 4.24 -0.69 2.41
CA GLN A 35 4.38 0.08 1.18
C GLN A 35 5.84 0.19 0.75
N GLU A 36 6.05 0.41 -0.55
CA GLU A 36 7.37 0.43 -1.19
C GLU A 36 8.20 -0.83 -0.95
N THR A 37 7.62 -2.02 -1.17
CA THR A 37 8.40 -3.27 -1.01
C THR A 37 9.55 -3.35 -2.01
N LYS A 38 9.40 -2.75 -3.20
CA LYS A 38 10.39 -2.73 -4.30
C LYS A 38 10.89 -4.13 -4.66
N ALA A 39 10.03 -5.13 -4.52
CA ALA A 39 10.34 -6.54 -4.71
C ALA A 39 9.24 -7.25 -5.50
N GLN A 40 9.65 -8.25 -6.28
CA GLN A 40 8.74 -9.25 -6.82
C GLN A 40 8.61 -10.42 -5.83
N PRO A 41 7.47 -11.12 -5.78
CA PRO A 41 7.25 -12.24 -4.86
C PRO A 41 8.34 -13.31 -4.98
N GLU A 42 8.77 -13.67 -6.20
CA GLU A 42 9.82 -14.67 -6.42
C GLU A 42 11.19 -14.32 -5.80
N GLN A 43 11.38 -13.08 -5.38
CA GLN A 43 12.62 -12.61 -4.77
C GLN A 43 12.62 -12.66 -3.23
N VAL A 44 11.44 -12.76 -2.60
CA VAL A 44 11.29 -12.54 -1.15
C VAL A 44 10.23 -13.40 -0.47
N ALA A 45 9.20 -13.88 -1.18
CA ALA A 45 8.04 -14.51 -0.55
C ALA A 45 8.41 -15.77 0.23
N GLU A 46 9.27 -16.64 -0.33
CA GLU A 46 9.75 -17.86 0.33
C GLU A 46 10.54 -17.55 1.61
N GLU A 47 11.45 -16.57 1.55
CA GLU A 47 12.20 -16.12 2.74
C GLU A 47 11.24 -15.56 3.81
N MET A 48 10.28 -14.72 3.40
CA MET A 48 9.31 -14.12 4.32
C MET A 48 8.38 -15.17 4.93
N GLU A 49 8.03 -16.23 4.19
CA GLU A 49 7.19 -17.33 4.67
C GLU A 49 7.96 -18.18 5.69
N ALA A 50 9.24 -18.44 5.43
CA ALA A 50 10.11 -19.14 6.37
C ALA A 50 10.32 -18.35 7.67
N LEU A 51 10.45 -17.02 7.58
CA LEU A 51 10.63 -16.15 8.75
C LEU A 51 9.34 -15.91 9.54
N PHE A 52 8.20 -15.84 8.86
CA PHE A 52 6.90 -15.46 9.42
C PHE A 52 5.81 -16.46 9.02
N PRO A 53 5.94 -17.75 9.38
CA PRO A 53 5.05 -18.82 8.91
C PRO A 53 3.61 -18.67 9.43
N GLU A 54 3.37 -17.85 10.44
CA GLU A 54 2.03 -17.56 10.94
C GLU A 54 1.29 -16.47 10.15
N TYR A 55 1.90 -15.91 9.10
CA TYR A 55 1.30 -14.87 8.27
C TYR A 55 1.13 -15.32 6.82
N GLU A 56 -0.10 -15.18 6.32
CA GLU A 56 -0.37 -15.18 4.89
C GLU A 56 0.11 -13.87 4.27
N GLN A 57 0.56 -13.94 3.01
CA GLN A 57 1.14 -12.80 2.30
C GLN A 57 0.41 -12.55 0.99
N TYR A 58 -0.01 -11.30 0.79
CA TYR A 58 -0.68 -10.88 -0.44
C TYR A 58 0.13 -9.76 -1.08
N TRP A 59 0.68 -10.03 -2.26
CA TRP A 59 1.62 -9.15 -2.95
C TRP A 59 0.97 -8.47 -4.15
N HIS A 60 1.27 -7.18 -4.33
CA HIS A 60 0.99 -6.45 -5.56
C HIS A 60 2.24 -5.69 -5.96
N SER A 61 2.99 -6.30 -6.87
CA SER A 61 4.27 -5.79 -7.32
C SER A 61 4.14 -4.96 -8.59
N ALA A 62 4.94 -3.90 -8.67
CA ALA A 62 5.04 -3.08 -9.87
C ALA A 62 5.67 -3.87 -11.03
N GLU A 63 5.23 -3.64 -12.27
CA GLU A 63 5.89 -4.20 -13.46
C GLU A 63 7.36 -3.76 -13.54
N LYS A 64 7.64 -2.51 -13.16
CA LYS A 64 9.01 -1.99 -13.03
C LYS A 64 9.69 -2.57 -11.79
N LYS A 65 10.67 -3.45 -11.99
CA LYS A 65 11.48 -4.04 -10.90
C LYS A 65 12.14 -2.96 -10.04
N GLY A 66 12.13 -3.17 -8.72
CA GLY A 66 12.73 -2.24 -7.76
C GLY A 66 11.93 -0.97 -7.52
N TYR A 67 10.68 -0.89 -7.97
CA TYR A 67 9.82 0.28 -7.85
C TYR A 67 8.56 -0.01 -7.04
N SER A 68 8.08 0.98 -6.29
CA SER A 68 6.76 0.96 -5.63
C SER A 68 6.47 -0.38 -4.95
N SER A 69 5.32 -0.99 -5.22
CA SER A 69 4.85 -2.28 -4.73
C SER A 69 4.36 -2.26 -3.29
N THR A 70 3.35 -3.08 -3.01
CA THR A 70 2.71 -3.21 -1.70
C THR A 70 2.57 -4.69 -1.32
N VAL A 71 2.45 -4.96 -0.03
CA VAL A 71 2.14 -6.29 0.50
C VAL A 71 1.30 -6.17 1.77
N ILE A 72 0.40 -7.11 1.98
CA ILE A 72 -0.27 -7.34 3.26
C ILE A 72 0.22 -8.65 3.85
N PHE A 73 0.72 -8.61 5.08
CA PHE A 73 0.92 -9.78 5.95
C PHE A 73 -0.27 -9.87 6.91
N THR A 74 -0.91 -11.03 7.02
CA THR A 74 -2.07 -11.21 7.92
C THR A 74 -2.04 -12.58 8.59
N LYS A 75 -2.38 -12.61 9.89
CA LYS A 75 -2.60 -13.88 10.63
C LYS A 75 -3.97 -14.51 10.36
N HIS A 76 -4.87 -13.75 9.77
CA HIS A 76 -6.23 -14.15 9.50
C HIS A 76 -6.44 -14.20 8.00
N SER A 77 -6.97 -15.31 7.49
CA SER A 77 -7.27 -15.44 6.08
C SER A 77 -8.41 -14.49 5.70
N PRO A 78 -8.20 -13.56 4.77
CA PRO A 78 -9.26 -12.71 4.24
C PRO A 78 -10.27 -13.52 3.43
N ILE A 79 -11.49 -13.00 3.31
CA ILE A 79 -12.55 -13.53 2.45
C ILE A 79 -12.16 -13.37 0.97
N ASP A 80 -11.62 -12.19 0.63
CA ASP A 80 -11.17 -11.85 -0.71
C ASP A 80 -10.00 -10.86 -0.65
N VAL A 81 -9.17 -10.85 -1.69
CA VAL A 81 -8.08 -9.88 -1.84
C VAL A 81 -8.04 -9.35 -3.27
N VAL A 82 -8.18 -8.04 -3.39
CA VAL A 82 -8.17 -7.32 -4.67
C VAL A 82 -6.89 -6.51 -4.81
N ASN A 83 -6.16 -6.76 -5.90
CA ASN A 83 -4.99 -5.97 -6.29
C ASN A 83 -5.40 -4.83 -7.22
N GLY A 84 -5.05 -3.59 -6.84
CA GLY A 84 -5.31 -2.40 -7.63
C GLY A 84 -6.73 -1.83 -7.45
N LEU A 85 -7.10 -0.94 -8.36
CA LEU A 85 -8.44 -0.35 -8.42
C LEU A 85 -9.34 -1.18 -9.36
N PRO A 86 -10.67 -1.23 -9.13
CA PRO A 86 -11.62 -1.83 -10.05
C PRO A 86 -11.50 -1.29 -11.49
N GLU A 87 -11.66 -2.15 -12.50
CA GLU A 87 -11.53 -1.78 -13.92
C GLU A 87 -12.43 -0.61 -14.33
N ASP A 88 -13.67 -0.59 -13.83
CA ASP A 88 -14.63 0.47 -14.15
C ASP A 88 -14.25 1.83 -13.54
N ILE A 89 -13.51 1.84 -12.42
CA ILE A 89 -12.91 3.06 -11.85
C ILE A 89 -11.68 3.44 -12.68
N LYS A 90 -10.78 2.50 -12.99
CA LYS A 90 -9.60 2.78 -13.80
C LYS A 90 -9.94 3.40 -15.15
N ALA A 91 -11.05 2.97 -15.77
CA ALA A 91 -11.52 3.52 -17.05
C ALA A 91 -12.02 4.98 -16.97
N LYS A 92 -12.39 5.48 -15.79
CA LYS A 92 -12.91 6.84 -15.59
C LYS A 92 -11.81 7.89 -15.40
N TYR A 93 -10.65 7.49 -14.91
CA TYR A 93 -9.58 8.41 -14.51
C TYR A 93 -8.34 8.23 -15.37
N LYS A 94 -7.64 9.33 -15.65
CA LYS A 94 -6.37 9.29 -16.39
C LYS A 94 -5.22 8.91 -15.44
N LEU A 95 -5.04 7.60 -15.25
CA LEU A 95 -4.08 7.02 -14.30
C LEU A 95 -2.66 6.79 -14.87
N SER A 96 -2.38 7.30 -16.06
CA SER A 96 -1.06 7.33 -16.67
C SER A 96 -0.62 8.74 -17.10
N ASP A 97 0.67 9.03 -16.95
CA ASP A 97 1.32 10.28 -17.33
C ASP A 97 2.72 10.02 -17.91
N SER A 98 3.51 11.08 -18.13
CA SER A 98 4.89 10.96 -18.63
C SER A 98 5.85 10.25 -17.67
N TYR A 99 5.47 10.03 -16.41
CA TYR A 99 6.29 9.40 -15.39
C TYR A 99 5.98 7.91 -15.21
N GLY A 100 4.78 7.47 -15.60
CA GLY A 100 4.40 6.07 -15.54
C GLY A 100 2.89 5.84 -15.62
N ASP A 101 2.51 4.58 -15.45
CA ASP A 101 1.13 4.13 -15.35
C ASP A 101 0.90 3.56 -13.94
N THR A 102 0.16 4.30 -13.14
CA THR A 102 -0.07 3.97 -11.73
C THR A 102 -0.84 2.67 -11.54
N THR A 103 -1.54 2.18 -12.57
CA THR A 103 -2.24 0.88 -12.54
C THR A 103 -1.30 -0.32 -12.61
N LYS A 104 -0.06 -0.11 -13.07
CA LYS A 104 1.00 -1.12 -13.21
C LYS A 104 2.07 -1.03 -12.10
N GLU A 105 1.82 -0.21 -11.09
CA GLU A 105 2.83 0.16 -10.09
C GLU A 105 2.62 -0.52 -8.72
N GLY A 106 1.69 -1.46 -8.59
CA GLY A 106 1.55 -2.24 -7.36
C GLY A 106 1.12 -1.41 -6.14
N ARG A 107 0.32 -0.37 -6.35
CA ARG A 107 0.09 0.69 -5.35
C ARG A 107 -1.02 0.41 -4.33
N VAL A 108 -1.94 -0.52 -4.62
CA VAL A 108 -3.12 -0.76 -3.78
C VAL A 108 -3.34 -2.26 -3.60
N ILE A 109 -3.59 -2.67 -2.37
CA ILE A 109 -4.18 -3.99 -2.05
C ILE A 109 -5.34 -3.74 -1.11
N THR A 110 -6.47 -4.38 -1.37
CA THR A 110 -7.61 -4.39 -0.46
C THR A 110 -7.88 -5.83 -0.04
N ALA A 111 -7.85 -6.10 1.26
CA ALA A 111 -8.24 -7.36 1.86
C ALA A 111 -9.61 -7.22 2.54
N GLU A 112 -10.54 -8.10 2.20
CA GLU A 112 -11.85 -8.20 2.82
C GLU A 112 -11.81 -9.15 4.01
N PHE A 113 -12.30 -8.69 5.16
CA PHE A 113 -12.58 -9.54 6.31
C PHE A 113 -14.09 -9.51 6.58
N GLU A 114 -14.57 -10.44 7.40
CA GLU A 114 -15.99 -10.49 7.76
C GLU A 114 -16.51 -9.15 8.34
N PRO A 115 -15.82 -8.49 9.29
CA PRO A 115 -16.29 -7.22 9.86
C PRO A 115 -15.89 -5.93 9.11
N PHE A 116 -14.85 -5.94 8.26
CA PHE A 116 -14.31 -4.73 7.64
C PHE A 116 -13.43 -5.03 6.41
N TYR A 117 -13.10 -3.99 5.64
CA TYR A 117 -12.00 -4.01 4.67
C TYR A 117 -10.74 -3.36 5.25
N ILE A 118 -9.57 -3.86 4.86
CA ILE A 118 -8.30 -3.13 5.00
C ILE A 118 -7.80 -2.82 3.59
N SER A 119 -7.56 -1.54 3.31
CA SER A 119 -6.92 -1.11 2.08
C SER A 119 -5.56 -0.50 2.39
N THR A 120 -4.49 -1.08 1.85
CA THR A 120 -3.16 -0.48 1.88
C THR A 120 -2.91 0.30 0.60
N VAL A 121 -2.42 1.54 0.70
CA VAL A 121 -2.12 2.38 -0.45
C VAL A 121 -0.71 2.98 -0.38
N TYR A 122 0.00 2.97 -1.51
CA TYR A 122 1.16 3.81 -1.77
C TYR A 122 0.82 4.84 -2.84
N THR A 123 0.43 6.03 -2.38
CA THR A 123 -0.04 7.11 -3.25
C THR A 123 1.12 7.68 -4.07
N PRO A 124 0.94 8.00 -5.37
CA PRO A 124 1.96 8.67 -6.16
C PRO A 124 2.48 9.93 -5.46
N ASN A 125 3.80 10.15 -5.48
CA ASN A 125 4.37 11.39 -4.99
C ASN A 125 4.22 12.51 -6.04
N ALA A 126 3.92 13.74 -5.59
CA ALA A 126 3.73 14.90 -6.47
C ALA A 126 5.03 15.45 -7.08
N LYS A 127 6.18 14.92 -6.65
CA LYS A 127 7.56 15.40 -6.83
C LYS A 127 7.81 16.76 -6.17
N ASP A 128 9.07 17.05 -5.90
CA ASP A 128 9.49 18.32 -5.28
C ASP A 128 9.16 19.53 -6.16
N ASP A 129 9.16 19.34 -7.48
CA ASP A 129 8.79 20.35 -8.49
C ASP A 129 7.27 20.42 -8.75
N LEU A 130 6.47 19.66 -7.99
CA LEU A 130 5.01 19.56 -8.10
C LEU A 130 4.50 19.14 -9.48
N SER A 131 5.39 18.61 -10.33
CA SER A 131 5.09 18.24 -11.71
C SER A 131 4.04 17.13 -11.85
N ARG A 132 3.78 16.36 -10.78
CA ARG A 132 2.77 15.28 -10.76
C ARG A 132 1.48 15.63 -10.04
N ILE A 133 1.24 16.90 -9.67
CA ILE A 133 -0.06 17.32 -9.14
C ILE A 133 -1.23 16.95 -10.09
N PRO A 134 -1.14 17.11 -11.43
CA PRO A 134 -2.21 16.67 -12.33
C PRO A 134 -2.52 15.17 -12.22
N MET A 135 -1.52 14.33 -11.99
CA MET A 135 -1.73 12.91 -11.72
C MET A 135 -2.45 12.70 -10.38
N ARG A 136 -2.08 13.44 -9.32
CA ARG A 136 -2.78 13.37 -8.02
C ARG A 136 -4.25 13.74 -8.13
N GLN A 137 -4.58 14.74 -8.95
CA GLN A 137 -5.97 15.14 -9.21
C GLN A 137 -6.78 14.06 -9.94
N GLN A 138 -6.13 13.05 -10.54
CA GLN A 138 -6.79 11.87 -11.12
C GLN A 138 -6.78 10.68 -10.14
N TRP A 139 -5.65 10.44 -9.48
CA TRP A 139 -5.45 9.33 -8.54
C TRP A 139 -6.31 9.45 -7.29
N ASP A 140 -6.29 10.61 -6.62
CA ASP A 140 -6.92 10.77 -5.31
C ASP A 140 -8.44 10.56 -5.40
N PRO A 141 -9.17 11.11 -6.41
CA PRO A 141 -10.58 10.81 -6.60
C PRO A 141 -10.85 9.34 -7.01
N ALA A 142 -9.97 8.73 -7.81
CA ALA A 142 -10.13 7.33 -8.21
C ALA A 142 -10.06 6.38 -7.01
N TYR A 143 -9.09 6.60 -6.11
CA TYR A 143 -8.97 5.82 -4.89
C TYR A 143 -10.15 6.11 -3.94
N LEU A 144 -10.53 7.38 -3.77
CA LEU A 144 -11.67 7.74 -2.94
C LEU A 144 -12.98 7.11 -3.43
N GLU A 145 -13.27 7.13 -4.73
CA GLU A 145 -14.45 6.48 -5.31
C GLU A 145 -14.48 4.96 -5.00
N TYR A 146 -13.32 4.31 -5.03
CA TYR A 146 -13.21 2.90 -4.66
C TYR A 146 -13.52 2.68 -3.18
N MET A 147 -12.97 3.51 -2.30
CA MET A 147 -13.22 3.41 -0.85
C MET A 147 -14.67 3.75 -0.51
N ASP A 148 -15.27 4.72 -1.19
CA ASP A 148 -16.68 5.08 -1.11
C ASP A 148 -17.61 3.94 -1.54
N ARG A 149 -17.16 3.12 -2.48
CA ARG A 149 -17.87 1.89 -2.86
C ARG A 149 -17.82 0.85 -1.75
N LEU A 150 -16.63 0.58 -1.21
CA LEU A 150 -16.44 -0.44 -0.18
C LEU A 150 -17.16 -0.09 1.13
N GLN A 151 -17.13 1.19 1.54
CA GLN A 151 -17.74 1.62 2.81
C GLN A 151 -19.27 1.46 2.86
N LYS A 152 -19.92 1.27 1.71
CA LYS A 152 -21.36 0.96 1.64
C LYS A 152 -21.67 -0.46 2.09
N GLU A 153 -20.69 -1.38 1.96
CA GLU A 153 -20.83 -2.78 2.33
C GLU A 153 -20.32 -3.00 3.76
N LYS A 154 -19.08 -2.56 4.06
CA LYS A 154 -18.44 -2.71 5.37
C LYS A 154 -17.51 -1.54 5.67
N PRO A 155 -17.23 -1.22 6.95
CA PRO A 155 -16.21 -0.22 7.29
C PRO A 155 -14.87 -0.49 6.60
N VAL A 156 -14.19 0.58 6.19
CA VAL A 156 -12.89 0.49 5.52
C VAL A 156 -11.81 1.11 6.40
N ILE A 157 -10.76 0.35 6.67
CA ILE A 157 -9.57 0.81 7.36
C ILE A 157 -8.52 1.17 6.32
N PHE A 158 -8.17 2.45 6.29
CA PHE A 158 -7.13 2.99 5.43
C PHE A 158 -5.76 2.80 6.09
N CYS A 159 -4.90 2.07 5.42
CA CYS A 159 -3.47 1.97 5.74
C CYS A 159 -2.68 2.53 4.56
N GLY A 160 -1.59 3.24 4.79
CA GLY A 160 -0.75 3.62 3.68
C GLY A 160 0.15 4.81 3.90
N ASP A 161 0.85 5.11 2.81
CA ASP A 161 1.55 6.36 2.61
C ASP A 161 0.79 7.17 1.55
N PHE A 162 0.18 8.26 2.01
CA PHE A 162 -0.63 9.16 1.19
C PHE A 162 0.19 10.24 0.49
N ASN A 163 1.50 10.34 0.76
CA ASN A 163 2.36 11.39 0.22
C ASN A 163 1.74 12.80 0.38
N VAL A 164 1.11 13.05 1.53
CA VAL A 164 0.50 14.34 1.86
C VAL A 164 0.48 14.53 3.38
N ALA A 165 0.75 15.76 3.80
CA ALA A 165 0.49 16.24 5.16
C ALA A 165 -0.80 17.07 5.09
N HIS A 166 -1.79 16.77 5.93
CA HIS A 166 -3.11 17.36 5.80
C HIS A 166 -3.13 18.78 6.38
N ASN A 167 -2.49 18.97 7.52
CA ASN A 167 -2.49 20.22 8.26
C ASN A 167 -1.06 20.71 8.49
N GLU A 168 -0.92 22.02 8.75
CA GLU A 168 0.39 22.61 9.08
C GLU A 168 1.07 21.93 10.27
N ILE A 169 0.30 21.46 11.25
CA ILE A 169 0.81 20.74 12.43
C ILE A 169 1.48 19.40 12.07
N ASP A 170 1.19 18.83 10.90
CA ASP A 170 1.81 17.60 10.40
C ASP A 170 3.21 17.87 9.81
N LEU A 171 3.63 19.13 9.70
CA LEU A 171 4.91 19.56 9.13
C LEU A 171 5.81 20.22 10.19
N ALA A 172 7.11 19.88 10.17
CA ALA A 172 8.08 20.56 11.04
C ALA A 172 8.32 22.02 10.65
N ARG A 173 8.07 22.39 9.39
CA ARG A 173 8.26 23.73 8.82
C ARG A 173 7.15 24.01 7.80
N PRO A 174 5.91 24.24 8.25
CA PRO A 174 4.83 24.59 7.33
C PRO A 174 5.19 25.89 6.61
N LYS A 175 4.97 25.92 5.30
CA LYS A 175 5.12 27.11 4.48
C LYS A 175 3.85 27.29 3.64
N PRO A 176 3.41 28.54 3.41
CA PRO A 176 2.37 28.85 2.44
C PRO A 176 2.71 28.36 1.03
#